data_AF-A0A5K7ZPY1-F1
#
_entry.id   AF-A0A5K7ZPY1-F1
#
_cell.length_a   1.000
_cell.length_b   1.000
_cell.length_c   1.000
_cell.angle_alpha   90.00
_cell.angle_beta   90.00
_cell.angle_gamma   90.00
#
_symmetry.space_group_name_H-M   'P 1'
#
loop_
_entity.id
_entity.type
_entity.pdbx_description
1 polymer ?
#
loop_
_entity_poly.entity_id
_entity_poly.type
_entity_poly.pdbx_seq_one_letter_code
_entity_poly.pdbx_strand_id
1 'polypeptide(L)' 'MKYIIGVDVGGTFMDLVCMDEFGNSVITKTPSTPNDPSIAIMLLGPRYLRVPIEGDSPEYF' A
#
# COMPACT_ATOMS: atom_id res chain seq x y z
N MET A 1 -14.61 2.28 -11.34
CA MET A 1 -13.69 1.86 -10.28
C MET A 1 -12.28 1.83 -10.82
N LYS A 2 -11.64 3.00 -10.76
CA LYS A 2 -10.23 3.18 -11.08
C LYS A 2 -9.48 3.38 -9.78
N TYR A 3 -8.33 2.71 -9.66
CA TYR A 3 -7.41 2.89 -8.54
C TYR A 3 -6.05 3.34 -9.06
N ILE A 4 -5.36 4.14 -8.26
CA ILE A 4 -3.95 4.50 -8.45
C ILE A 4 -3.20 3.91 -7.28
N ILE A 5 -2.16 3.14 -7.58
CA ILE A 5 -1.26 2.58 -6.56
C ILE A 5 0.10 3.27 -6.69
N GLY A 6 0.50 3.96 -5.64
CA GLY A 6 1.85 4.47 -5.45
C GLY A 6 2.68 3.48 -4.62
N VAL A 7 3.93 3.25 -5.02
CA VAL A 7 4.87 2.40 -4.30
C VAL A 7 6.18 3.16 -4.17
N ASP A 8 6.69 3.28 -2.95
CA ASP A 8 8.03 3.80 -2.67
C ASP A 8 8.91 2.68 -2.10
N VAL A 9 9.98 2.34 -2.82
CA VAL A 9 10.87 1.23 -2.48
C VAL A 9 12.06 1.77 -1.69
N GLY A 10 12.01 1.64 -0.37
CA GLY A 10 13.13 1.97 0.51
C GLY A 10 14.03 0.77 0.84
N GLY A 11 15.12 1.04 1.57
CA GLY A 11 16.06 0.00 2.03
C GLY A 11 15.60 -0.77 3.27
N THR A 12 14.84 -0.12 4.16
CA THR A 12 14.32 -0.72 5.41
C THR A 12 12.84 -1.06 5.30
N PHE A 13 12.06 -0.13 4.75
CA PHE A 13 10.63 -0.27 4.53
C PHE A 13 10.27 0.11 3.10
N MET A 14 9.14 -0.42 2.65
CA MET A 14 8.44 -0.02 1.44
C MET A 14 7.10 0.57 1.85
N ASP A 15 6.78 1.73 1.29
CA ASP A 15 5.51 2.42 1.51
C ASP A 15 4.57 2.19 0.32
N LEU A 16 3.29 1.97 0.59
CA LEU A 16 2.27 1.75 -0.44
C LEU A 16 1.06 2.65 -0.17
N VAL A 17 0.62 3.34 -1.22
CA VAL A 17 -0.57 4.19 -1.21
C VAL A 17 -1.54 3.66 -2.26
N CYS A 18 -2.79 3.43 -1.88
CA CYS A 18 -3.87 3.15 -2.82
C CYS A 18 -4.87 4.29 -2.75
N MET A 19 -5.23 4.87 -3.91
CA MET A 19 -6.23 5.93 -4.02
C MET A 19 -7.31 5.54 -5.01
N ASP A 20 -8.57 5.75 -4.65
CA ASP A 20 -9.72 5.56 -5.56
C ASP A 20 -10.02 6.81 -6.40
N GLU A 21 -11.00 6.71 -7.28
CA GLU A 21 -11.43 7.82 -8.15
C GLU A 21 -12.16 8.95 -7.42
N PHE A 22 -12.58 8.74 -6.17
CA PHE A 22 -13.23 9.74 -5.32
C PHE A 22 -12.22 10.48 -4.41
N GLY A 23 -10.94 10.10 -4.47
CA GLY A 23 -9.86 10.68 -3.69
C GLY A 23 -9.70 10.06 -2.30
N ASN A 24 -10.44 8.99 -1.98
CA ASN A 24 -10.19 8.25 -0.75
C ASN A 24 -8.87 7.49 -0.89
N SER A 25 -8.08 7.39 0.19
CA SER A 25 -6.81 6.67 0.15
C SER A 25 -6.54 5.84 1.39
N VAL A 26 -5.75 4.78 1.22
CA VAL A 26 -5.15 3.97 2.28
C VAL A 26 -3.65 3.98 2.11
N ILE A 27 -2.91 4.16 3.21
CA ILE A 27 -1.45 4.14 3.26
C ILE A 27 -1.01 2.99 4.18
N THR A 28 0.04 2.28 3.78
CA THR A 28 0.65 1.25 4.62
C THR A 28 2.14 1.12 4.34
N LYS A 29 2.83 0.40 5.22
CA LYS A 29 4.25 0.11 5.14
C LYS A 29 4.52 -1.37 5.39
N THR A 30 5.58 -1.89 4.78
CA THR A 30 6.10 -3.25 5.04
C THR A 30 7.62 -3.22 5.11
N PRO A 31 8.27 -4.14 5.85
CA PRO A 31 9.71 -4.33 5.72
C PRO A 31 10.11 -4.59 4.26
N SER A 32 11.22 -4.00 3.83
CA SER A 32 11.74 -4.20 2.47
C SER A 32 12.22 -5.63 2.27
N THR A 33 12.16 -6.09 1.03
CA THR A 33 12.78 -7.33 0.55
C THR A 33 13.89 -6.97 -0.45
N PRO A 34 15.11 -6.58 0.00
CA PRO A 34 16.10 -5.93 -0.86
C PRO A 34 16.57 -6.80 -2.03
N ASN A 35 16.58 -8.11 -1.84
CA ASN A 35 16.95 -9.07 -2.89
C ASN A 35 15.87 -9.20 -3.98
N ASP A 36 14.61 -8.89 -3.65
CA ASP A 36 13.48 -8.91 -4.58
C ASP A 36 12.32 -8.04 -4.05
N PRO A 37 12.25 -6.75 -4.45
CA PRO A 37 11.18 -5.85 -4.01
C PRO A 37 9.77 -6.28 -4.42
N SER A 38 9.61 -7.18 -5.41
CA SER A 38 8.29 -7.64 -5.84
C SER A 38 7.57 -8.44 -4.74
N ILE A 39 8.33 -9.09 -3.86
CA ILE A 39 7.79 -9.87 -2.73
C ILE A 39 7.03 -8.96 -1.76
N ALA A 40 7.62 -7.82 -1.37
CA ALA A 40 6.97 -6.83 -0.52
C ALA A 40 5.66 -6.30 -1.14
N ILE A 41 5.66 -6.03 -2.45
CA ILE A 41 4.47 -5.59 -3.19
C ILE A 41 3.38 -6.68 -3.18
N MET A 42 3.74 -7.93 -3.43
CA MET A 42 2.80 -9.06 -3.46
C MET A 42 2.22 -9.40 -2.08
N LEU A 43 2.97 -9.18 -1.00
CA LEU A 43 2.47 -9.38 0.37
C LEU A 43 1.45 -8.31 0.78
N LEU A 44 1.67 -7.06 0.34
CA LEU A 44 0.81 -5.93 0.64
C LEU A 44 -0.49 -5.94 -0.18
N GLY A 45 -0.40 -6.14 -1.49
CA GLY A 45 -1.56 -6.00 -2.40
C GLY A 45 -2.84 -6.71 -1.94
N PRO A 46 -2.83 -8.02 -1.64
CA PRO A 46 -4.04 -8.76 -1.30
C PRO A 46 -4.64 -8.46 0.08
N ARG A 47 -3.83 -7.95 1.02
CA ARG A 47 -4.28 -7.67 2.40
C ARG A 47 -5.04 -6.35 2.52
N TYR A 48 -4.60 -5.32 1.79
CA TYR A 48 -5.16 -3.97 1.91
C TYR A 48 -6.26 -3.67 0.89
N LEU A 49 -6.28 -4.37 -0.25
CA LEU A 49 -7.39 -4.26 -1.23
C LEU A 49 -8.73 -4.83 -0.74
N ARG A 50 -8.76 -5.43 0.46
CA ARG A 50 -9.98 -5.93 1.11
C ARG A 50 -10.54 -4.99 2.18
N VAL A 51 -9.84 -3.89 2.48
CA VAL A 51 -10.29 -2.91 3.46
C VAL A 51 -11.09 -1.83 2.72
N PRO A 52 -12.33 -1.54 3.11
CA PRO A 52 -13.06 -0.40 2.58
C PRO A 52 -12.22 0.87 2.77
N ILE A 53 -12.02 1.64 1.71
CA ILE A 53 -11.35 2.95 1.78
C ILE A 53 -12.38 3.94 2.36
N GLU A 54 -12.68 3.82 3.65
CA GLU A 54 -13.51 4.77 4.38
C GLU A 54 -12.63 5.89 4.95
N GLY A 55 -13.14 7.12 4.92
CA GLY A 55 -12.42 8.35 5.26
C GLY A 55 -11.67 8.27 6.59
N ASP A 56 -10.43 8.77 6.56
CA ASP A 56 -9.37 8.57 7.55
C ASP A 56 -9.03 7.10 7.82
N SER A 57 -8.27 6.51 6.89
CA SER A 57 -7.66 5.19 7.07
C SER A 57 -6.75 5.19 8.31
N PRO A 58 -6.87 4.21 9.22
CA PRO A 58 -5.91 4.07 10.30
C PRO A 58 -4.52 3.89 9.71
N GLU A 59 -3.52 4.61 10.22
CA GLU A 59 -2.12 4.31 9.94
C GLU A 59 -1.82 2.91 10.53
N TYR A 60 -1.94 1.88 9.70
CA TYR A 60 -1.48 0.55 10.05
C TYR A 60 0.05 0.54 9.95
N PHE A 61 0.69 0.89 11.07
CA PHE A 61 2.14 0.79 11.28
C PHE A 61 2.63 -0.66 11.29
#